data_AF-A0A522CCK9-F1
#
_entry.id   AF-A0A522CCK9-F1
#
_cell.length_a   1.000
_cell.length_b   1.000
_cell.length_c   1.000
_cell.angle_alpha   90.00
_cell.angle_beta   90.00
_cell.angle_gamma   90.00
#
_symmetry.space_group_name_H-M   'P 1'
#
loop_
_entity.id
_entity.type
_entity.pdbx_description
1 polymer ?
#
loop_
_entity_poly.entity_id
_entity_poly.type
_entity_poly.pdbx_seq_one_letter_code
_entity_poly.pdbx_strand_id
1 'polypeptide(L)' 'TDWRFSPGRSREIVKALLDNRRDVSYAEIDAPHGHDAFLLDDPRYHGVVRAYLERVATQASAAPAGTAARVKGFAI' A
#
# COMPACT_ATOMS: atom_id res chain seq x y z
N THR A 1 6.56 -5.92 16.67
CA THR A 1 7.26 -5.96 15.36
C THR A 1 7.26 -7.37 14.81
N ASP A 2 6.80 -7.54 13.57
CA ASP A 2 6.86 -8.84 12.87
C ASP A 2 8.33 -9.27 12.68
N TRP A 3 8.66 -10.47 13.14
CA TRP A 3 10.00 -11.05 13.10
C TRP A 3 10.27 -11.83 11.80
N ARG A 4 9.22 -12.30 11.11
CA ARG A 4 9.31 -13.05 9.85
C ARG A 4 9.38 -12.11 8.66
N PHE A 5 8.57 -11.05 8.68
CA PHE A 5 8.54 -10.01 7.65
C PHE A 5 8.80 -8.64 8.27
N SER A 6 10.06 -8.40 8.65
CA SER A 6 10.47 -7.13 9.25
C SER A 6 10.10 -5.94 8.36
N PRO A 7 9.64 -4.80 8.94
CA PRO A 7 9.36 -3.59 8.19
C PRO A 7 10.53 -3.10 7.31
N GLY A 8 11.78 -3.33 7.74
CA GLY A 8 12.98 -3.00 6.97
C GLY A 8 13.00 -3.60 5.56
N ARG A 9 12.71 -4.90 5.42
CA ARG A 9 12.63 -5.57 4.10
C ARG A 9 11.52 -5.00 3.24
N SER A 10 10.38 -4.64 3.82
CA SER A 10 9.29 -3.99 3.07
C SER A 10 9.71 -2.63 2.52
N ARG A 11 10.47 -1.84 3.31
CA ARG A 11 11.01 -0.54 2.87
C ARG A 11 12.01 -0.69 1.72
N GLU A 12 12.81 -1.75 1.70
CA GLU A 12 13.71 -2.05 0.56
C GLU A 12 12.92 -2.27 -0.74
N ILE A 13 11.82 -3.03 -0.69
CA ILE A 13 10.95 -3.27 -1.85
C ILE A 13 10.31 -1.95 -2.32
N VAL A 14 9.76 -1.16 -1.39
CA VAL A 14 9.15 0.15 -1.71
C VAL A 14 10.17 1.08 -2.35
N LYS A 15 11.39 1.13 -1.79
CA LYS A 15 12.48 1.93 -2.37
C LYS A 15 12.77 1.50 -3.80
N ALA A 16 12.91 0.20 -4.07
CA ALA A 16 13.16 -0.29 -5.43
C ALA A 16 12.04 0.07 -6.41
N LEU A 17 10.77 0.03 -5.98
CA LEU A 17 9.63 0.44 -6.79
C LEU A 17 9.63 1.94 -7.08
N LEU A 18 9.96 2.77 -6.08
CA LEU A 18 10.07 4.22 -6.22
C LEU A 18 11.23 4.61 -7.17
N ASP A 19 12.40 4.00 -7.00
CA ASP A 19 13.56 4.21 -7.88
C ASP A 19 13.22 3.89 -9.35
N ASN A 20 12.31 2.95 -9.58
CA ASN A 20 11.81 2.55 -10.90
C ASN A 20 10.55 3.32 -11.35
N ARG A 21 10.19 4.41 -10.66
CA ARG A 21 9.05 5.28 -10.97
C ARG A 21 7.72 4.52 -11.10
N ARG A 22 7.54 3.48 -10.29
CA ARG A 22 6.26 2.77 -10.17
C ARG A 22 5.34 3.54 -9.21
N ASP A 23 4.05 3.49 -9.49
CA ASP A 23 3.04 3.95 -8.52
C ASP A 23 2.96 2.91 -7.40
N VAL A 24 3.33 3.31 -6.19
CA VAL A 24 3.41 2.44 -5.03
C VAL A 24 2.84 3.17 -3.82
N SER A 25 2.07 2.45 -3.01
CA SER A 25 1.57 2.91 -1.72
C SER A 25 2.21 2.06 -0.62
N TYR A 26 2.58 2.69 0.48
CA TYR A 26 3.13 2.02 1.65
C TYR A 26 2.47 2.56 2.91
N ALA A 27 2.14 1.65 3.82
CA ALA A 27 1.64 1.96 5.15
C ALA A 27 2.23 0.96 6.14
N GLU A 28 2.77 1.45 7.24
CA GLU A 28 3.25 0.63 8.34
C GLU A 28 2.29 0.75 9.51
N ILE A 29 1.76 -0.38 9.98
CA ILE A 29 0.75 -0.40 11.02
C ILE A 29 1.33 -1.11 12.23
N ASP A 30 1.42 -0.38 13.33
CA ASP A 30 1.79 -0.95 14.62
C ASP A 30 0.67 -1.85 15.15
N ALA A 31 0.87 -3.16 15.02
CA ALA A 31 -0.03 -4.18 15.52
C ALA A 31 0.64 -5.07 16.59
N PRO A 32 -0.03 -5.33 17.73
CA PRO A 32 0.54 -6.13 18.81
C PRO A 32 0.71 -7.61 18.44
N HIS A 33 -0.02 -8.10 17.45
CA HIS A 33 -0.06 -9.50 17.05
C HIS A 33 1.00 -9.91 16.02
N GLY A 34 1.88 -8.99 15.63
CA GLY A 34 3.00 -9.31 14.73
C GLY A 34 2.53 -9.77 13.35
N HIS A 35 3.05 -10.91 12.89
CA HIS A 35 2.86 -11.39 11.52
C HIS A 35 1.39 -11.58 11.15
N ASP A 36 0.62 -12.26 11.98
CA ASP A 36 -0.75 -12.63 11.67
C ASP A 36 -1.75 -11.49 11.89
N ALA A 37 -1.25 -10.27 12.18
CA ALA A 37 -2.10 -9.11 12.42
C ALA A 37 -3.02 -8.75 11.24
N PHE A 38 -2.63 -9.10 10.01
CA PHE A 38 -3.46 -8.87 8.82
C PHE A 38 -4.70 -9.77 8.75
N LEU A 39 -4.76 -10.84 9.56
CA LEU A 39 -5.92 -11.74 9.66
C LEU A 39 -6.94 -11.24 10.69
N LEU A 40 -6.60 -10.21 11.47
CA LEU A 40 -7.43 -9.68 12.55
C LEU A 40 -8.20 -8.44 12.09
N ASP A 41 -9.27 -8.14 12.82
CA ASP A 41 -10.08 -6.94 12.61
C ASP A 41 -9.40 -5.69 13.20
N ASP A 42 -8.29 -5.27 12.58
CA ASP A 42 -7.68 -3.96 12.85
C ASP A 42 -8.29 -2.90 11.90
N PRO A 43 -9.02 -1.90 12.43
CA PRO A 43 -9.69 -0.90 11.60
C PRO A 43 -8.70 -0.04 10.80
N ARG A 44 -7.44 0.11 11.24
CA ARG A 44 -6.40 0.85 10.51
C ARG A 44 -5.97 0.06 9.28
N TYR A 45 -5.77 -1.25 9.42
CA TYR A 45 -5.43 -2.13 8.30
C TYR A 45 -6.54 -2.15 7.25
N HIS A 46 -7.77 -2.40 7.68
CA HIS A 46 -8.92 -2.43 6.78
C HIS A 46 -9.19 -1.06 6.13
N GLY A 47 -8.96 0.03 6.86
CA GLY A 47 -9.06 1.39 6.32
C GLY A 47 -8.08 1.66 5.18
N VAL A 48 -6.81 1.27 5.35
CA VAL A 48 -5.77 1.40 4.31
C VAL A 48 -6.12 0.57 3.07
N VAL A 49 -6.49 -0.70 3.26
CA VAL A 49 -6.83 -1.60 2.14
C VAL A 49 -8.06 -1.08 1.39
N ARG A 50 -9.09 -0.63 2.11
CA ARG A 50 -10.30 -0.04 1.52
C ARG A 50 -9.96 1.19 0.68
N ALA A 51 -9.24 2.15 1.24
CA ALA A 51 -8.87 3.38 0.52
C ALA A 51 -8.06 3.08 -0.75
N TYR A 52 -7.15 2.11 -0.71
CA TYR A 52 -6.40 1.67 -1.89
C TYR A 52 -7.31 1.06 -2.96
N LEU A 53 -8.19 0.13 -2.58
CA LEU A 53 -9.10 -0.52 -3.53
C LEU A 53 -10.12 0.45 -4.13
N GLU A 54 -10.64 1.40 -3.35
CA GLU A 54 -11.52 2.46 -3.83
C GLU A 54 -10.82 3.37 -4.86
N ARG A 55 -9.55 3.71 -4.63
CA ARG A 55 -8.73 4.45 -5.59
C ARG A 55 -8.59 3.67 -6.90
N VAL A 56 -8.24 2.39 -6.81
CA VAL A 56 -8.08 1.51 -7.99
C VAL A 56 -9.40 1.35 -8.75
N ALA A 57 -10.51 1.13 -8.05
CA ALA A 57 -11.83 1.04 -8.65
C ALA A 57 -12.19 2.33 -9.40
N THR A 58 -11.96 3.48 -8.78
CA THR A 58 -12.20 4.79 -9.39
C THR A 58 -11.35 4.98 -10.65
N GLN A 59 -10.06 4.63 -10.61
CA GLN A 59 -9.17 4.70 -11.77
C GLN A 59 -9.59 3.75 -12.89
N ALA A 60 -10.03 2.54 -12.55
CA ALA A 60 -10.49 1.54 -13.52
C ALA A 60 -11.79 1.99 -14.21
N SER A 61 -12.72 2.58 -13.47
CA SER A 61 -13.99 3.09 -14.00
C SER A 61 -13.86 4.42 -14.75
N ALA A 62 -12.80 5.20 -14.50
CA ALA A 62 -12.56 6.49 -15.15
C ALA A 62 -11.90 6.39 -16.54
N ALA A 63 -11.49 5.21 -16.99
CA ALA A 63 -10.73 5.06 -18.24
C ALA A 63 -11.62 4.78 -19.47
N PRO A 64 -11.69 5.73 -20.43
CA PRO A 64 -11.63 5.43 -21.86
C PRO A 64 -10.34 6.00 -22.49
N ALA A 65 -9.78 5.24 -23.44
CA ALA A 65 -8.66 5.54 -24.35
C ALA A 65 -7.70 6.71 -24.02
N GLY A 66 -6.49 6.35 -23.56
CA GLY A 66 -5.27 7.10 -23.87
C GLY A 66 -4.81 8.16 -22.85
N THR A 67 -3.57 7.96 -22.38
CA THR A 67 -2.72 8.89 -21.63
C THR A 67 -2.82 8.82 -20.11
N ALA A 68 -1.71 8.37 -19.52
CA ALA A 68 -1.49 8.13 -18.10
C ALA A 68 -1.48 9.43 -17.28
N ALA A 69 -2.45 9.56 -16.37
CA ALA A 69 -2.32 10.45 -15.23
C ALA A 69 -1.42 9.78 -14.17
N ARG A 70 -0.18 10.28 -14.00
CA ARG A 70 0.70 9.85 -12.91
C ARG A 70 0.31 10.56 -11.62
N VAL A 71 -0.21 9.81 -10.65
CA VAL A 71 -0.35 10.29 -9.27
C VAL A 71 1.00 10.09 -8.56
N LYS A 72 1.53 11.15 -7.92
CA LYS A 72 2.77 11.09 -7.14
C LYS A 72 2.49 10.46 -5.78
N GLY A 73 3.36 9.56 -5.35
CA GLY A 73 3.24 8.80 -4.11
C GLY A 73 3.01 9.67 -2.88
N PHE A 74 2.04 9.26 -2.06
CA PHE A 74 1.79 9.76 -0.72
C PHE A 74 2.25 8.64 0.22
N ALA A 75 3.27 8.90 1.02
CA ALA A 75 3.62 8.07 2.16
C ALA A 75 2.83 8.60 3.35
N ILE A 76 2.01 7.76 3.98
CA ILE A 76 1.39 8.04 5.29
C ILE A 76 2.25 7.35 6.34
#